data_AF-A0A536LZG5-F1
#
_entry.id   AF-A0A536LZG5-F1
#
_cell.length_a   1.000
_cell.length_b   1.000
_cell.length_c   1.000
_cell.angle_alpha   90.00
_cell.angle_beta   90.00
_cell.angle_gamma   90.00
#
_symmetry.space_group_name_H-M   'P 1'
#
loop_
_entity.id
_entity.type
_entity.pdbx_description
1 polymer ?
#
loop_
_entity_poly.entity_id
_entity_poly.type
_entity_poly.pdbx_seq_one_letter_code
_entity_poly.pdbx_strand_id
1 'polypeptide(L)'
;MRSLVASYNGKDASGFLDRLTDRAVQDQYGVPRDQATASVAKSIGDPPIELRRLSNTQVSGLTATIDFEHTSGKVVVVEQVAMVKEGDQWKVDGFKNQPVEIPDGVRTIGVEATEFAFKLDGDVKDGDVGFAVHNLGQQEHELVLARIADGAPLENLVMAIAHAGNQAANAPEGVQEIVAFGSYKPGESGNIVFAKALDPGRYGLFCFFPDINDPEQTPHALKGMYTEFSVPG
;
A
#
# COMPACT_ATOMS: atom_id res chain seq x y z
N MET A 1 13.68 -13.72 -5.62
CA MET A 1 12.51 -12.90 -6.02
C MET A 1 11.57 -13.59 -6.98
N ARG A 2 11.94 -13.96 -8.22
CA ARG A 2 10.99 -14.59 -9.18
C ARG A 2 10.25 -15.81 -8.63
N SER A 3 10.95 -16.73 -7.95
CA SER A 3 10.34 -17.90 -7.32
C SER A 3 9.44 -17.56 -6.13
N LEU A 4 9.78 -16.50 -5.38
CA LEU A 4 8.95 -16.00 -4.28
C LEU A 4 7.62 -15.45 -4.81
N VAL A 5 7.67 -14.64 -5.87
CA VAL A 5 6.47 -14.13 -6.56
C VAL A 5 5.64 -15.27 -7.15
N ALA A 6 6.28 -16.27 -7.76
CA ALA A 6 5.58 -17.44 -8.29
C ALA A 6 4.83 -18.23 -7.20
N SER A 7 5.46 -18.50 -6.05
CA SER A 7 4.78 -19.17 -4.93
C SER A 7 3.66 -18.29 -4.34
N TYR A 8 3.86 -16.97 -4.24
CA TYR A 8 2.84 -16.03 -3.80
C TYR A 8 1.60 -16.07 -4.70
N ASN A 9 1.77 -15.82 -6.00
CA ASN A 9 0.68 -15.82 -6.96
C ASN A 9 0.05 -17.20 -7.16
N GLY A 10 0.83 -18.28 -6.99
CA GLY A 10 0.37 -19.66 -7.03
C GLY A 10 -0.38 -20.12 -5.78
N LYS A 11 -0.55 -19.25 -4.77
CA LYS A 11 -1.16 -19.54 -3.46
C LYS A 11 -0.47 -20.68 -2.71
N ASP A 12 0.83 -20.86 -2.96
CA ASP A 12 1.68 -21.85 -2.31
C ASP A 12 2.32 -21.23 -1.06
N ALA A 13 1.56 -21.25 0.05
CA ALA A 13 1.99 -20.63 1.31
C ALA A 13 3.28 -21.22 1.86
N SER A 14 3.45 -22.55 1.81
CA SER A 14 4.67 -23.20 2.28
C SER A 14 5.87 -22.86 1.39
N GLY A 15 5.73 -22.99 0.07
CA GLY A 15 6.82 -22.65 -0.84
C GLY A 15 7.16 -21.16 -0.83
N PHE A 16 6.19 -20.28 -0.54
CA PHE A 16 6.45 -18.85 -0.31
C PHE A 16 7.26 -18.64 0.97
N LEU A 17 6.79 -19.17 2.10
CA LEU A 17 7.49 -19.03 3.38
C LEU A 17 8.90 -19.62 3.32
N ASP A 18 9.11 -20.72 2.60
CA ASP A 18 10.44 -21.32 2.36
C ASP A 18 11.44 -20.39 1.67
N ARG A 19 10.97 -19.30 1.04
CA ARG A 19 11.83 -18.25 0.49
C ARG A 19 12.21 -17.17 1.48
N LEU A 20 11.67 -17.18 2.69
CA LEU A 20 11.99 -16.24 3.77
C LEU A 20 12.82 -16.94 4.84
N THR A 21 13.72 -16.22 5.52
CA THR A 21 14.37 -16.70 6.75
C THR A 21 13.35 -16.75 7.90
N ASP A 22 13.62 -17.52 8.95
CA ASP A 22 12.71 -17.56 10.11
C ASP A 22 12.59 -16.19 10.80
N ARG A 23 13.68 -15.41 10.76
CA ARG A 23 13.68 -14.02 11.19
C ARG A 23 12.71 -13.18 10.35
N ALA A 24 12.81 -13.23 9.02
CA ALA A 24 11.93 -12.46 8.14
C ALA A 24 10.45 -12.84 8.34
N VAL A 25 10.15 -14.12 8.57
CA VAL A 25 8.80 -14.59 8.89
C VAL A 25 8.32 -14.00 10.21
N GLN A 26 9.14 -14.06 11.26
CA GLN A 26 8.80 -13.50 12.58
C GLN A 26 8.60 -11.98 12.52
N ASP A 27 9.45 -11.26 11.79
CA ASP A 27 9.38 -9.80 11.66
C ASP A 27 8.14 -9.37 10.86
N GLN A 28 7.78 -10.12 9.80
CA GLN A 28 6.63 -9.80 8.94
C GLN A 28 5.27 -10.18 9.55
N TYR A 29 5.20 -11.32 10.25
CA TYR A 29 3.93 -11.91 10.70
C TYR A 29 3.76 -11.94 12.22
N GLY A 30 4.79 -11.56 12.98
CA GLY A 30 4.77 -11.56 14.44
C GLY A 30 4.73 -12.95 15.08
N VAL A 31 4.81 -14.03 14.29
CA VAL A 31 4.72 -15.42 14.76
C VAL A 31 5.74 -16.32 14.06
N PRO A 32 6.12 -17.45 14.67
CA PRO A 32 6.97 -18.45 14.03
C PRO A 32 6.34 -19.05 12.76
N ARG A 33 7.17 -19.61 11.87
CA ARG A 33 6.78 -20.14 10.53
C ARG A 33 5.66 -21.17 10.55
N ASP A 34 5.73 -22.11 11.47
CA ASP A 34 4.71 -23.16 11.64
C ASP A 34 3.34 -22.57 11.99
N GLN A 35 3.31 -21.44 12.70
CA GLN A 35 2.09 -20.70 13.03
C GLN A 35 1.66 -19.72 11.92
N ALA A 36 2.62 -19.15 11.18
CA ALA A 36 2.35 -18.21 10.09
C ALA A 36 1.63 -18.88 8.90
N THR A 37 1.95 -20.14 8.60
CA THR A 37 1.52 -20.83 7.36
C THR A 37 0.00 -20.80 7.15
N ALA A 38 -0.78 -21.12 8.20
CA ALA A 38 -2.24 -21.15 8.11
C ALA A 38 -2.86 -19.74 7.94
N SER A 39 -2.20 -18.70 8.47
CA SER A 39 -2.62 -17.31 8.29
C SER A 39 -2.31 -16.83 6.87
N VAL A 40 -1.08 -17.04 6.42
CA VAL A 40 -0.61 -16.67 5.08
C VAL A 40 -1.45 -17.36 4.00
N ALA A 41 -1.81 -18.63 4.17
CA ALA A 41 -2.65 -19.36 3.23
C ALA A 41 -4.04 -18.73 2.99
N LYS A 42 -4.53 -17.87 3.90
CA LYS A 42 -5.83 -17.19 3.76
C LYS A 42 -5.78 -15.94 2.89
N SER A 43 -4.61 -15.31 2.75
CA SER A 43 -4.45 -14.01 2.08
C SER A 43 -3.45 -14.01 0.93
N ILE A 44 -2.61 -15.04 0.80
CA ILE A 44 -1.57 -15.08 -0.22
C ILE A 44 -2.17 -15.11 -1.65
N GLY A 45 -1.55 -14.36 -2.56
CA GLY A 45 -1.91 -14.31 -3.97
C GLY A 45 -3.05 -13.36 -4.32
N ASP A 46 -3.57 -12.59 -3.37
CA ASP A 46 -4.63 -11.60 -3.61
C ASP A 46 -4.37 -10.29 -2.83
N PRO A 47 -4.08 -9.16 -3.51
CA PRO A 47 -3.93 -9.03 -4.96
C PRO A 47 -2.66 -9.75 -5.47
N PRO A 48 -2.63 -10.17 -6.75
CA PRO A 48 -1.42 -10.77 -7.33
C PRO A 48 -0.28 -9.75 -7.42
N ILE A 49 0.94 -10.23 -7.26
CA ILE A 49 2.17 -9.44 -7.43
C ILE A 49 2.64 -9.54 -8.88
N GLU A 50 2.71 -8.41 -9.58
CA GLU A 50 3.39 -8.32 -10.87
C GLU A 50 4.85 -7.89 -10.65
N LEU A 51 5.80 -8.78 -10.93
CA LEU A 51 7.22 -8.40 -10.94
C LEU A 51 7.50 -7.51 -12.15
N ARG A 52 7.91 -6.26 -11.90
CA ARG A 52 8.24 -5.29 -12.96
C ARG A 52 9.72 -5.30 -13.27
N ARG A 53 10.56 -5.11 -12.24
CA ARG A 53 12.01 -4.98 -12.40
C ARG A 53 12.77 -5.50 -11.19
N LEU A 54 13.91 -6.13 -11.47
CA LEU A 54 14.94 -6.43 -10.48
C LEU A 54 16.20 -5.64 -10.87
N SER A 55 16.76 -4.87 -9.95
CA SER A 55 17.96 -4.07 -10.21
C SER A 55 18.87 -3.95 -8.99
N ASN A 56 20.03 -3.30 -9.18
CA ASN A 56 20.97 -2.94 -8.11
C ASN A 56 21.36 -4.11 -7.21
N THR A 57 21.52 -5.31 -7.79
CA THR A 57 21.90 -6.49 -7.03
C THR A 57 23.35 -6.37 -6.56
N GLN A 58 23.56 -6.51 -5.25
CA GLN A 58 24.89 -6.54 -4.63
C GLN A 58 25.03 -7.82 -3.82
N VAL A 59 26.14 -8.53 -3.96
CA VAL A 59 26.40 -9.78 -3.24
C VAL A 59 27.70 -9.64 -2.46
N SER A 60 27.67 -9.99 -1.18
CA SER A 60 28.84 -9.97 -0.28
C SER A 60 28.88 -11.27 0.53
N GLY A 61 29.64 -12.25 0.04
CA GLY A 61 29.74 -13.56 0.68
C GLY A 61 28.39 -14.29 0.73
N LEU A 62 27.84 -14.42 1.95
CA LEU A 62 26.56 -15.09 2.22
C LEU A 62 25.39 -14.12 2.36
N THR A 63 25.58 -12.83 2.07
CA THR A 63 24.50 -11.84 2.06
C THR A 63 24.38 -11.18 0.70
N ALA A 64 23.19 -10.67 0.39
CA ALA A 64 22.94 -9.90 -0.81
C ALA A 64 21.83 -8.86 -0.58
N THR A 65 21.82 -7.83 -1.43
CA THR A 65 20.69 -6.92 -1.58
C THR A 65 20.23 -6.90 -3.03
N ILE A 66 18.94 -6.66 -3.26
CA ILE A 66 18.37 -6.48 -4.59
C ILE A 66 17.18 -5.53 -4.51
N ASP A 67 17.10 -4.58 -5.43
CA ASP A 67 15.91 -3.73 -5.55
C ASP A 67 14.85 -4.50 -6.36
N PHE A 68 13.64 -4.55 -5.79
CA PHE A 68 12.49 -5.28 -6.28
C PHE A 68 11.34 -4.30 -6.55
N GLU A 69 11.18 -3.94 -7.81
CA GLU A 69 10.03 -3.16 -8.28
C GLU A 69 8.93 -4.14 -8.70
N HIS A 70 7.75 -3.96 -8.12
CA HIS A 70 6.59 -4.80 -8.34
C HIS A 70 5.28 -4.01 -8.18
N THR A 71 4.16 -4.69 -8.35
CA THR A 71 2.85 -4.13 -8.02
C THR A 71 2.27 -4.75 -6.76
N SER A 72 1.57 -3.93 -5.99
CA SER A 72 0.60 -4.36 -4.98
C SER A 72 -0.76 -3.83 -5.40
N GLY A 73 -1.62 -4.69 -5.96
CA GLY A 73 -2.81 -4.20 -6.65
C GLY A 73 -2.45 -3.31 -7.84
N LYS A 74 -2.92 -2.05 -7.84
CA LYS A 74 -2.67 -1.07 -8.91
C LYS A 74 -1.44 -0.20 -8.70
N VAL A 75 -0.84 -0.19 -7.50
CA VAL A 75 0.30 0.67 -7.17
C VAL A 75 1.63 -0.01 -7.45
N VAL A 76 2.60 0.77 -7.94
CA VAL A 76 4.01 0.38 -8.04
C VAL A 76 4.65 0.52 -6.67
N VAL A 77 5.38 -0.52 -6.27
CA VAL A 77 6.13 -0.59 -5.01
C VAL A 77 7.58 -0.92 -5.36
N VAL A 78 8.52 -0.23 -4.71
CA VAL A 78 9.95 -0.54 -4.79
C VAL A 78 10.44 -0.86 -3.38
N GLU A 79 11.06 -2.03 -3.24
CA GLU A 79 11.68 -2.46 -1.99
C GLU A 79 13.13 -2.85 -2.24
N GLN A 80 14.02 -2.49 -1.33
CA GLN A 80 15.32 -3.12 -1.23
C GLN A 80 15.18 -4.37 -0.36
N VAL A 81 15.43 -5.53 -0.97
CA VAL A 81 15.30 -6.83 -0.32
C VAL A 81 16.67 -7.24 0.19
N ALA A 82 16.78 -7.44 1.50
CA ALA A 82 17.94 -8.08 2.11
C ALA A 82 17.80 -9.59 1.97
N MET A 83 18.88 -10.27 1.61
CA MET A 83 18.91 -11.72 1.41
C MET A 83 20.11 -12.35 2.13
N VAL A 84 19.90 -13.57 2.62
CA VAL A 84 20.95 -14.41 3.22
C VAL A 84 20.97 -15.76 2.51
N LYS A 85 22.17 -16.31 2.31
CA LYS A 85 22.36 -17.64 1.75
C LYS A 85 22.34 -18.68 2.87
N GLU A 86 21.32 -19.52 2.89
CA GLU A 86 21.18 -20.67 3.79
C GLU A 86 21.34 -21.97 2.98
N GLY A 87 22.43 -22.70 3.22
CA GLY A 87 22.81 -23.83 2.36
C GLY A 87 23.04 -23.36 0.91
N ASP A 88 22.33 -23.97 -0.03
CA ASP A 88 22.39 -23.61 -1.45
C ASP A 88 21.31 -22.62 -1.90
N GLN A 89 20.50 -22.09 -0.97
CA GLN A 89 19.38 -21.22 -1.29
C GLN A 89 19.56 -19.80 -0.76
N TRP A 90 19.27 -18.81 -1.60
CA TRP A 90 19.07 -17.43 -1.17
C TRP A 90 17.66 -17.26 -0.62
N LYS A 91 17.55 -16.84 0.63
CA LYS A 91 16.29 -16.50 1.28
C LYS A 91 16.24 -15.00 1.57
N VAL A 92 15.03 -14.45 1.54
CA VAL A 92 14.76 -13.08 1.96
C VAL A 92 14.89 -13.00 3.47
N ASP A 93 15.72 -12.07 3.94
CA ASP A 93 15.92 -11.79 5.36
C ASP A 93 15.23 -10.49 5.80
N GLY A 94 14.77 -9.67 4.86
CA GLY A 94 13.96 -8.49 5.16
C GLY A 94 13.67 -7.65 3.94
N PHE A 95 12.72 -6.72 4.11
CA PHE A 95 12.33 -5.74 3.11
C PHE A 95 12.53 -4.33 3.67
N LYS A 96 12.92 -3.41 2.81
CA LYS A 96 12.96 -1.98 3.12
C LYS A 96 12.36 -1.21 1.96
N ASN A 97 11.21 -0.58 2.21
CA ASN A 97 10.57 0.33 1.25
C ASN A 97 11.57 1.38 0.75
N GLN A 98 11.54 1.60 -0.56
CA GLN A 98 12.27 2.67 -1.23
C GLN A 98 11.27 3.69 -1.79
N PRO A 99 11.70 4.95 -1.95
CA PRO A 99 10.92 5.92 -2.71
C PRO A 99 10.62 5.39 -4.12
N VAL A 100 9.40 5.62 -4.57
CA VAL A 100 9.00 5.41 -5.97
C VAL A 100 8.99 6.77 -6.64
N GLU A 101 9.63 6.90 -7.79
CA GLU A 101 9.61 8.16 -8.55
C GLU A 101 8.40 8.20 -9.48
N ILE A 102 7.71 9.34 -9.51
CA ILE A 102 6.65 9.58 -10.51
C ILE A 102 7.33 9.71 -11.88
N PRO A 103 6.97 8.89 -12.89
CA PRO A 103 7.62 8.94 -14.19
C PRO A 103 7.49 10.31 -14.89
N ASP A 104 8.50 10.69 -15.66
CA ASP A 104 8.46 11.89 -16.49
C ASP A 104 7.24 11.87 -17.43
N GLY A 105 6.52 12.99 -17.49
CA GLY A 105 5.32 13.14 -18.33
C GLY A 105 4.01 12.72 -17.67
N VAL A 106 4.05 12.02 -16.53
CA VAL A 106 2.87 11.76 -15.69
C VAL A 106 2.52 13.04 -14.93
N ARG A 107 1.23 13.39 -14.86
CA ARG A 107 0.78 14.55 -14.08
C ARG A 107 0.93 14.26 -12.59
N THR A 108 1.69 15.09 -11.89
CA THR A 108 1.77 15.03 -10.42
C THR A 108 0.69 15.89 -9.78
N ILE A 109 -0.01 15.33 -8.81
CA ILE A 109 -0.90 16.05 -7.88
C ILE A 109 -0.28 15.99 -6.49
N GLY A 110 0.01 17.15 -5.92
CA GLY A 110 0.41 17.27 -4.52
C GLY A 110 -0.77 16.97 -3.60
N VAL A 111 -0.53 16.15 -2.58
CA VAL A 111 -1.49 15.83 -1.52
C VAL A 111 -0.89 16.23 -0.18
N GLU A 112 -1.36 17.34 0.38
CA GLU A 112 -1.01 17.77 1.72
C GLU A 112 -1.97 17.11 2.72
N ALA A 113 -1.42 16.37 3.68
CA ALA A 113 -2.14 15.88 4.84
C ALA A 113 -1.85 16.79 6.03
N THR A 114 -2.89 17.31 6.65
CA THR A 114 -2.87 18.02 7.94
C THR A 114 -3.87 17.36 8.87
N GLU A 115 -3.94 17.83 10.11
CA GLU A 115 -4.86 17.35 11.11
C GLU A 115 -6.29 17.37 10.59
N PHE A 116 -6.77 16.15 10.35
CA PHE A 116 -8.12 15.83 9.91
C PHE A 116 -8.50 16.38 8.54
N ALA A 117 -7.55 16.70 7.67
CA ALA A 117 -7.84 17.20 6.33
C ALA A 117 -6.81 16.77 5.28
N PHE A 118 -7.30 16.62 4.05
CA PHE A 118 -6.47 16.53 2.85
C PHE A 118 -6.68 17.76 1.98
N LYS A 119 -5.61 18.23 1.35
CA LYS A 119 -5.66 19.24 0.32
C LYS A 119 -4.89 18.78 -0.92
N LEU A 120 -5.58 18.79 -2.06
CA LEU A 120 -4.98 18.54 -3.37
C LEU A 120 -4.58 19.89 -3.98
N ASP A 121 -3.42 19.96 -4.61
CA ASP A 121 -2.91 21.19 -5.25
C ASP A 121 -3.40 21.41 -6.69
N GLY A 122 -4.23 20.50 -7.21
CA GLY A 122 -4.84 20.63 -8.52
C GLY A 122 -5.84 19.52 -8.83
N ASP A 123 -6.50 19.66 -9.98
CA ASP A 123 -7.48 18.69 -10.46
C ASP A 123 -6.81 17.50 -11.17
N VAL A 124 -7.41 16.32 -11.00
CA VAL A 124 -7.10 15.12 -11.79
C VAL A 124 -7.85 15.22 -13.12
N LYS A 125 -7.11 15.35 -14.23
CA LYS A 125 -7.69 15.63 -15.56
C LYS A 125 -7.84 14.39 -16.44
N ASP A 126 -7.12 13.33 -16.11
CA ASP A 126 -7.16 12.02 -16.73
C ASP A 126 -6.57 11.00 -15.74
N GLY A 127 -6.56 9.72 -16.12
CA GLY A 127 -6.08 8.65 -15.26
C GLY A 127 -4.56 8.52 -15.17
N ASP A 128 -3.79 9.22 -16.00
CA ASP A 128 -2.32 9.15 -16.01
C ASP A 128 -1.74 10.17 -15.00
N VAL A 129 -1.91 9.83 -13.73
CA VAL A 129 -1.62 10.70 -12.59
C VAL A 129 -0.76 9.98 -11.55
N GLY A 130 0.12 10.73 -10.89
CA GLY A 130 0.81 10.30 -9.67
C GLY A 130 0.51 11.27 -8.53
N PHE A 131 0.53 10.79 -7.29
CA PHE A 131 0.33 11.64 -6.12
C PHE A 131 1.65 11.83 -5.37
N ALA A 132 2.03 13.08 -5.11
CA ALA A 132 3.14 13.44 -4.23
C ALA A 132 2.56 13.81 -2.86
N VAL A 133 2.68 12.92 -1.89
CA VAL A 133 2.05 13.05 -0.57
C VAL A 133 3.04 13.66 0.42
N HIS A 134 2.56 14.62 1.20
CA HIS A 134 3.32 15.29 2.25
C HIS A 134 2.48 15.35 3.52
N ASN A 135 2.97 14.77 4.62
CA ASN A 135 2.36 14.95 5.93
C ASN A 135 2.93 16.21 6.60
N LEU A 136 2.13 17.27 6.61
CA LEU A 136 2.46 18.55 7.25
C LEU A 136 1.88 18.66 8.67
N GLY A 137 1.10 17.67 9.10
CA GLY A 137 0.55 17.58 10.44
C GLY A 137 1.54 17.02 11.48
N GLN A 138 1.04 16.93 12.71
CA GLN A 138 1.73 16.42 13.90
C GLN A 138 1.32 14.98 14.25
N GLN A 139 0.33 14.42 13.55
CA GLN A 139 -0.08 13.01 13.69
C GLN A 139 0.34 12.20 12.47
N GLU A 140 0.47 10.89 12.62
CA GLU A 140 0.60 10.00 11.47
C GLU A 140 -0.72 10.00 10.68
N HIS A 141 -0.62 10.07 9.36
CA HIS A 141 -1.77 10.05 8.47
C HIS A 141 -1.62 8.94 7.45
N GLU A 142 -2.70 8.20 7.25
CA GLU A 142 -2.82 7.26 6.15
C GLU A 142 -3.56 7.91 4.97
N LEU A 143 -3.27 7.43 3.77
CA LEU A 143 -4.00 7.75 2.56
C LEU A 143 -4.58 6.44 2.01
N VAL A 144 -5.89 6.28 2.15
CA VAL A 144 -6.67 5.22 1.50
C VAL A 144 -7.33 5.82 0.27
N LEU A 145 -6.86 5.46 -0.92
CA LEU A 145 -7.50 5.86 -2.17
C LEU A 145 -8.45 4.74 -2.60
N ALA A 146 -9.73 5.05 -2.77
CA ALA A 146 -10.72 4.11 -3.27
C ALA A 146 -11.54 4.68 -4.42
N ARG A 147 -11.86 3.84 -5.41
CA ARG A 147 -12.90 4.13 -6.38
C ARG A 147 -14.26 3.89 -5.71
N ILE A 148 -15.14 4.87 -5.82
CA ILE A 148 -16.43 4.88 -5.12
C ILE A 148 -17.57 5.04 -6.11
N ALA A 149 -18.75 4.56 -5.72
CA ALA A 149 -19.95 4.67 -6.53
C ALA A 149 -20.37 6.13 -6.74
N ASP A 150 -20.87 6.41 -7.94
CA ASP A 150 -21.44 7.70 -8.26
C ASP A 150 -22.71 7.95 -7.43
N GLY A 151 -22.92 9.21 -7.01
CA GLY A 151 -24.14 9.65 -6.34
C GLY A 151 -24.27 9.32 -4.85
N ALA A 152 -23.42 8.46 -4.28
CA ALA A 152 -23.41 8.21 -2.84
C ALA A 152 -22.78 9.40 -2.08
N PRO A 153 -23.42 9.98 -1.05
CA PRO A 153 -22.78 11.00 -0.22
C PRO A 153 -21.49 10.45 0.41
N LEU A 154 -20.39 11.19 0.30
CA LEU A 154 -19.08 10.72 0.77
C LEU A 154 -19.07 10.43 2.27
N GLU A 155 -19.76 11.25 3.06
CA GLU A 155 -19.95 11.04 4.50
C GLU A 155 -20.61 9.69 4.83
N ASN A 156 -21.61 9.26 4.06
CA ASN A 156 -22.26 7.96 4.28
C ASN A 156 -21.28 6.81 4.02
N LEU A 157 -20.43 6.94 2.99
CA LEU A 157 -19.39 5.96 2.69
C LEU A 157 -18.36 5.92 3.81
N VAL A 158 -17.91 7.07 4.31
CA VAL A 158 -16.99 7.18 5.45
C VAL A 158 -17.54 6.46 6.68
N MET A 159 -18.79 6.73 7.05
CA MET A 159 -19.45 6.07 8.17
C MET A 159 -19.53 4.55 7.98
N ALA A 160 -19.84 4.10 6.78
CA ALA A 160 -19.94 2.67 6.47
C ALA A 160 -18.56 1.99 6.52
N ILE A 161 -17.51 2.61 5.98
CA ILE A 161 -16.15 2.06 5.98
C ILE A 161 -15.60 1.97 7.41
N ALA A 162 -15.83 3.02 8.22
CA ALA A 162 -15.45 3.01 9.62
C ALA A 162 -16.14 1.87 10.38
N HIS A 163 -17.44 1.66 10.18
CA HIS A 163 -18.18 0.55 10.80
C HIS A 163 -17.69 -0.83 10.34
N ALA A 164 -17.23 -0.94 9.10
CA ALA A 164 -16.68 -2.18 8.54
C ALA A 164 -15.23 -2.49 8.99
N GLY A 165 -14.58 -1.57 9.72
CA GLY A 165 -13.22 -1.72 10.25
C GLY A 165 -12.12 -1.48 9.21
N ASN A 166 -12.39 -0.75 8.12
CA ASN A 166 -11.41 -0.39 7.09
C ASN A 166 -10.61 -1.58 6.53
N GLN A 167 -11.29 -2.70 6.23
CA GLN A 167 -10.69 -3.88 5.59
C GLN A 167 -11.29 -4.08 4.20
N ALA A 168 -10.46 -4.35 3.19
CA ALA A 168 -10.92 -4.61 1.82
C ALA A 168 -11.98 -5.74 1.76
N ALA A 169 -11.82 -6.78 2.58
CA ALA A 169 -12.74 -7.90 2.67
C ALA A 169 -14.15 -7.52 3.17
N ASN A 170 -14.30 -6.37 3.82
CA ASN A 170 -15.55 -5.85 4.38
C ASN A 170 -15.99 -4.54 3.71
N ALA A 171 -15.51 -4.25 2.49
CA ALA A 171 -15.83 -3.00 1.80
C ALA A 171 -17.36 -2.79 1.69
N PRO A 172 -17.89 -1.64 2.17
CA PRO A 172 -19.33 -1.37 2.12
C PRO A 172 -19.89 -1.26 0.70
N GLU A 173 -21.22 -1.40 0.58
CA GLU A 173 -21.97 -1.14 -0.65
C GLU A 173 -21.73 0.32 -1.11
N GLY A 174 -20.87 0.49 -2.11
CA GLY A 174 -20.45 1.80 -2.63
C GLY A 174 -18.93 1.99 -2.74
N VAL A 175 -18.12 1.18 -2.06
CA VAL A 175 -16.68 1.08 -2.34
C VAL A 175 -16.48 0.04 -3.43
N GLN A 176 -16.07 0.48 -4.61
CA GLN A 176 -15.93 -0.40 -5.78
C GLN A 176 -14.57 -1.08 -5.80
N GLU A 177 -13.53 -0.36 -5.40
CA GLU A 177 -12.15 -0.83 -5.40
C GLU A 177 -11.32 0.00 -4.44
N ILE A 178 -10.46 -0.64 -3.66
CA ILE A 178 -9.37 0.06 -2.97
C ILE A 178 -8.13 0.03 -3.86
N VAL A 179 -7.61 1.20 -4.18
CA VAL A 179 -6.64 1.41 -5.26
C VAL A 179 -5.22 1.52 -4.71
N ALA A 180 -5.05 2.26 -3.61
CA ALA A 180 -3.75 2.48 -2.99
C ALA A 180 -3.88 2.74 -1.49
N PHE A 181 -2.79 2.42 -0.78
CA PHE A 181 -2.59 2.70 0.63
C PHE A 181 -1.20 3.30 0.82
N GLY A 182 -1.07 4.28 1.71
CA GLY A 182 0.21 4.78 2.20
C GLY A 182 0.08 5.32 3.62
N SER A 183 1.13 5.18 4.43
CA SER A 183 1.20 5.78 5.77
C SER A 183 2.39 6.73 5.83
N TYR A 184 2.19 7.89 6.45
CA TYR A 184 3.18 8.96 6.50
C TYR A 184 3.22 9.53 7.91
N LYS A 185 4.37 9.43 8.59
CA LYS A 185 4.59 10.08 9.90
C LYS A 185 4.71 11.60 9.75
N PRO A 186 4.65 12.36 10.86
CA PRO A 186 4.84 13.81 10.82
C PRO A 186 6.13 14.20 10.07
N GLY A 187 5.99 15.05 9.05
CA GLY A 187 7.08 15.51 8.20
C GLY A 187 7.56 14.53 7.13
N GLU A 188 7.01 13.31 7.05
CA GLU A 188 7.34 12.36 5.98
C GLU A 188 6.64 12.73 4.67
N SER A 189 7.20 12.23 3.58
CA SER A 189 6.68 12.41 2.23
C SER A 189 6.94 11.17 1.40
N GLY A 190 6.12 10.95 0.38
CA GLY A 190 6.30 9.85 -0.56
C GLY A 190 5.33 9.92 -1.72
N ASN A 191 5.61 9.14 -2.76
CA ASN A 191 4.79 9.14 -3.96
C ASN A 191 3.92 7.90 -4.06
N ILE A 192 2.74 8.07 -4.64
CA ILE A 192 1.86 6.99 -5.10
C ILE A 192 1.90 6.98 -6.61
N VAL A 193 2.38 5.88 -7.19
CA VAL A 193 2.52 5.70 -8.63
C VAL A 193 1.70 4.49 -9.07
N PHE A 194 0.83 4.65 -10.05
CA PHE A 194 0.02 3.54 -10.56
C PHE A 194 0.74 2.81 -11.70
N ALA A 195 0.62 1.48 -11.72
CA ALA A 195 1.19 0.66 -12.79
C ALA A 195 0.44 0.82 -14.12
N LYS A 196 -0.81 1.31 -14.06
CA LYS A 196 -1.70 1.63 -15.17
C LYS A 196 -2.50 2.88 -14.80
N ALA A 197 -2.97 3.61 -15.82
CA ALA A 197 -3.85 4.76 -15.61
C ALA A 197 -5.09 4.39 -14.78
N LEU A 198 -5.54 5.31 -13.95
CA LEU A 198 -6.81 5.17 -13.24
C LEU A 198 -7.97 5.13 -14.24
N ASP A 199 -8.94 4.28 -13.96
CA ASP A 199 -10.16 4.22 -14.76
C ASP A 199 -10.99 5.50 -14.55
N PRO A 200 -11.77 5.95 -15.54
CA PRO A 200 -12.74 7.02 -15.34
C PRO A 200 -13.72 6.73 -14.21
N GLY A 201 -14.00 7.71 -13.36
CA GLY A 201 -14.94 7.56 -12.24
C GLY A 201 -14.65 8.48 -11.07
N ARG A 202 -15.41 8.29 -9.99
CA ARG A 202 -15.27 9.04 -8.74
C ARG A 202 -14.36 8.32 -7.75
N TYR A 203 -13.49 9.07 -7.09
CA TYR A 203 -12.49 8.56 -6.16
C TYR A 203 -12.54 9.32 -4.85
N GLY A 204 -12.44 8.58 -3.74
CA GLY A 204 -12.32 9.13 -2.40
C GLY A 204 -10.94 8.88 -1.80
N LEU A 205 -10.47 9.84 -1.02
CA LEU A 205 -9.27 9.76 -0.20
C LEU A 205 -9.69 9.82 1.27
N PHE A 206 -9.21 8.89 2.08
CA PHE A 206 -9.62 8.74 3.48
C PHE A 206 -8.42 8.50 4.41
N CYS A 207 -8.55 8.92 5.67
CA CYS A 207 -7.66 8.51 6.76
C CYS A 207 -8.48 7.94 7.92
N PHE A 208 -8.37 6.65 8.22
CA PHE A 208 -9.04 6.00 9.34
C PHE A 208 -8.12 5.73 10.53
N PHE A 209 -6.89 6.26 10.52
CA PHE A 209 -6.05 6.24 11.72
C PHE A 209 -6.73 6.96 12.89
N PRO A 210 -6.57 6.44 14.13
CA PRO A 210 -7.16 7.04 15.30
C PRO A 210 -6.50 8.38 15.64
N ASP A 211 -7.29 9.34 16.11
CA ASP A 211 -6.76 10.55 16.74
C ASP A 211 -6.11 10.20 18.08
N ILE A 212 -4.77 10.31 18.15
CA ILE A 212 -4.00 9.95 19.35
C ILE A 212 -4.24 10.93 20.52
N ASN A 213 -4.82 12.11 20.25
CA ASN A 213 -5.15 13.10 21.26
C ASN A 213 -6.60 12.95 21.77
N ASP A 214 -7.39 12.07 21.15
CA ASP A 214 -8.76 11.77 21.55
C ASP A 214 -8.77 10.53 22.45
N PRO A 215 -9.28 10.60 23.70
CA PRO A 215 -9.44 9.43 24.55
C PRO A 215 -10.29 8.31 23.93
N GLU A 216 -11.23 8.66 23.06
CA GLU A 216 -12.08 7.70 22.34
C GLU A 216 -11.40 7.13 21.09
N GLN A 217 -10.21 7.63 20.74
CA GLN A 217 -9.44 7.26 19.54
C GLN A 217 -10.27 7.35 18.25
N THR A 218 -11.13 8.37 18.17
CA THR A 218 -12.00 8.59 17.01
C THR A 218 -11.16 8.64 15.73
N PRO A 219 -11.47 7.81 14.71
CA PRO A 219 -10.79 7.84 13.42
C PRO A 219 -10.80 9.23 12.76
N HIS A 220 -9.70 9.63 12.13
CA HIS A 220 -9.57 10.95 11.50
C HIS A 220 -10.68 11.24 10.48
N ALA A 221 -11.11 10.24 9.69
CA ALA A 221 -12.19 10.39 8.72
C ALA A 221 -13.53 10.73 9.37
N LEU A 222 -13.79 10.22 10.58
CA LEU A 222 -14.98 10.59 11.37
C LEU A 222 -14.88 12.01 11.96
N LYS A 223 -13.69 12.62 11.91
CA LYS A 223 -13.45 14.04 12.19
C LYS A 223 -13.42 14.91 10.93
N GLY A 224 -13.68 14.33 9.76
CA GLY A 224 -13.72 15.05 8.47
C GLY A 224 -12.52 14.81 7.56
N MET A 225 -11.59 13.91 7.90
CA MET A 225 -10.39 13.62 7.09
C MET A 225 -10.69 12.77 5.87
N TYR A 226 -11.40 13.36 4.92
CA TYR A 226 -11.68 12.78 3.63
C TYR A 226 -11.80 13.86 2.57
N THR A 227 -11.56 13.49 1.33
CA THR A 227 -11.84 14.33 0.17
C THR A 227 -12.14 13.45 -1.04
N GLU A 228 -12.56 14.05 -2.14
CA GLU A 228 -12.84 13.33 -3.37
C GLU A 228 -12.42 14.10 -4.61
N PHE A 229 -12.20 13.34 -5.68
CA PHE A 229 -12.00 13.87 -7.02
C PHE A 229 -12.66 12.94 -8.04
N SER A 230 -12.74 13.41 -9.29
CA SER A 230 -13.20 12.60 -10.41
C SER A 230 -12.09 12.46 -11.44
N VAL A 231 -12.00 11.28 -12.04
CA VAL A 231 -11.20 11.01 -13.24
C VAL A 231 -12.15 11.08 -14.43
N PRO A 232 -11.98 12.03 -15.35
CA PRO A 232 -12.81 12.12 -16.56
C PRO A 232 -12.67 10.90 -17.47
N GLY A 233 -13.71 10.64 -18.27
CA GLY A 233 -13.75 9.60 -19.30
C GLY A 233 -13.34 10.07 -20.68
#